data_AF-A0A9W8N8V5-F1
#
_entry.id   AF-A0A9W8N8V5-F1
#
_cell.length_a   1.000
_cell.length_b   1.000
_cell.length_c   1.000
_cell.angle_alpha   90.00
_cell.angle_beta   90.00
_cell.angle_gamma   90.00
#
_symmetry.space_group_name_H-M   'P 1'
#
loop_
_entity.id
_entity.type
_entity.pdbx_description
1 polymer ?
#
loop_
_entity_poly.entity_id
_entity_poly.type
_entity_poly.pdbx_seq_one_letter_code
_entity_poly.pdbx_strand_id
1 'polypeptide(L)'
;MNNLRGFMGSQISAFLRSFSRLLGLTPATPIPIVAMLSSIKRQSSTLDRVAVQGGHHGMVDTTAAISSMVDELYGLPTTPPSLYIDLEGVKLSRRGTVSILQIHVRTTGKSYLVDVKTLQNDAFSTPGACTRSTLKAILESISIPKVFFDVRRDSDALYSHYGIALRGVHDLQLMEIATRRGPERVIYGLKRCIESHLRMKPAEKSAWTKAKEEGISLFDPGKGGSYEVFNQRPLPEKIRLYCIEDVHYLPRLWDTYDRKMTPAWRTKVLNATKARITESQAPGFNPVARTMSLAPARW
;
A
#
# COMPACT_ATOMS: atom_id res chain seq x y z
N MET A 1 -19.23 -15.61 50.49
CA MET A 1 -18.13 -16.29 49.77
C MET A 1 -17.80 -15.44 48.54
N ASN A 2 -17.21 -14.25 48.63
CA ASN A 2 -15.80 -13.93 48.88
C ASN A 2 -14.80 -14.92 48.27
N ASN A 3 -14.36 -14.64 47.04
CA ASN A 3 -12.94 -14.45 46.67
C ASN A 3 -12.79 -14.60 45.15
N LEU A 4 -12.46 -13.50 44.46
CA LEU A 4 -11.76 -13.47 43.16
C LEU A 4 -11.53 -12.04 42.62
N ARG A 5 -12.05 -10.99 43.26
CA ARG A 5 -11.77 -9.58 42.87
C ARG A 5 -10.50 -8.99 43.49
N GLY A 6 -9.80 -9.70 44.37
CA GLY A 6 -8.65 -9.18 45.12
C GLY A 6 -7.28 -9.29 44.44
N PHE A 7 -7.12 -10.10 43.38
CA PHE A 7 -5.79 -10.46 42.88
C PHE A 7 -5.32 -9.68 41.63
N MET A 8 -6.24 -9.11 40.83
CA MET A 8 -5.87 -8.24 39.69
C MET A 8 -5.67 -6.77 40.08
N GLY A 9 -6.20 -6.33 41.22
CA GLY A 9 -6.12 -4.93 41.66
C GLY A 9 -4.73 -4.53 42.20
N SER A 10 -4.01 -5.44 42.87
CA SER A 10 -2.72 -5.10 43.48
C SER A 10 -1.58 -5.01 42.46
N GLN A 11 -1.60 -5.84 41.41
CA GLN A 11 -0.58 -5.86 40.35
C GLN A 11 -0.62 -4.60 39.47
N ILE A 12 -1.83 -4.14 39.10
CA ILE A 12 -2.00 -2.88 38.34
C ILE A 12 -1.66 -1.67 39.21
N SER A 13 -1.99 -1.71 40.51
CA SER A 13 -1.65 -0.64 41.44
C SER A 13 -0.14 -0.52 41.68
N ALA A 14 0.60 -1.64 41.69
CA ALA A 14 2.06 -1.64 41.82
C ALA A 14 2.74 -1.09 40.55
N PHE A 15 2.24 -1.46 39.37
CA PHE A 15 2.76 -0.94 38.08
C PHE A 15 2.58 0.58 37.96
N LEU A 16 1.39 1.09 38.33
CA LEU A 16 1.10 2.53 38.28
C LEU A 16 1.91 3.34 39.31
N ARG A 17 2.18 2.79 40.50
CA ARG A 17 3.03 3.45 41.51
C ARG A 17 4.50 3.49 41.12
N SER A 18 5.00 2.47 40.42
CA SER A 18 6.37 2.45 39.92
C SER A 18 6.57 3.42 38.75
N PHE A 19 5.54 3.60 37.91
CA PHE A 19 5.58 4.51 36.76
C PHE A 19 5.54 5.99 37.18
N SER A 20 4.77 6.34 38.24
CA SER A 20 4.72 7.71 38.75
C SER A 20 6.03 8.19 39.40
N ARG A 21 6.87 7.29 39.95
CA ARG A 21 8.19 7.67 40.49
C ARG A 21 9.23 7.98 39.41
N LEU A 22 9.09 7.41 38.21
CA LEU A 22 10.02 7.64 37.10
C LEU A 22 9.82 8.99 36.40
N LEU A 23 8.67 9.66 36.63
CA LEU A 23 8.28 10.90 35.96
C LEU A 23 8.18 12.13 36.88
N GLY A 24 8.46 11.99 38.19
CA GLY A 24 8.53 13.13 39.12
C GLY A 24 7.21 13.90 39.35
N LEU A 25 6.05 13.28 39.13
CA LEU A 25 4.75 13.96 39.22
C LEU A 25 4.11 13.80 40.61
N THR A 26 3.80 14.91 41.27
CA THR A 26 3.04 14.98 42.53
C THR A 26 1.51 14.89 42.28
N PRO A 27 0.70 14.48 43.27
CA PRO A 27 -0.70 14.18 43.03
C PRO A 27 -1.57 15.43 43.19
N ALA A 28 -2.01 16.03 42.08
CA ALA A 28 -3.18 16.92 42.11
C ALA A 28 -3.89 17.00 40.76
N THR A 29 -5.22 16.87 40.84
CA THR A 29 -6.28 16.99 39.81
C THR A 29 -6.55 15.76 38.93
N PRO A 30 -7.79 15.24 38.92
CA PRO A 30 -8.19 14.17 38.02
C PRO A 30 -8.42 14.75 36.62
N ILE A 31 -7.46 14.54 35.72
CA ILE A 31 -7.69 14.79 34.29
C ILE A 31 -8.74 13.77 33.82
N PRO A 32 -9.88 14.19 33.22
CA PRO A 32 -10.90 13.24 32.79
C PRO A 32 -10.27 12.28 31.76
N ILE A 33 -10.41 10.97 32.00
CA ILE A 33 -9.88 9.88 31.16
C ILE A 33 -10.25 10.08 29.68
N VAL A 34 -11.37 10.74 29.40
CA VAL A 34 -11.84 11.10 28.05
C VAL A 34 -10.94 12.13 27.35
N ALA A 35 -10.38 13.10 28.08
CA ALA A 35 -9.43 14.07 27.53
C ALA A 35 -8.05 13.45 27.27
N MET A 36 -7.63 12.49 28.10
CA MET A 36 -6.41 11.73 27.88
C MET A 36 -6.55 10.81 26.65
N LEU A 37 -7.69 10.12 26.50
CA LEU A 37 -7.98 9.29 25.32
C LEU A 37 -8.16 10.10 24.02
N SER A 38 -8.69 11.32 24.09
CA SER A 38 -8.80 12.21 22.92
C SER A 38 -7.46 12.84 22.53
N SER A 39 -6.59 13.10 23.51
CA SER A 39 -5.21 13.53 23.27
C SER A 39 -4.36 12.37 22.73
N ILE A 40 -4.54 11.14 23.22
CA ILE A 40 -3.94 9.91 22.67
C ILE A 40 -4.46 9.65 21.25
N LYS A 41 -5.76 9.89 20.95
CA LYS A 41 -6.31 9.79 19.59
C LYS A 41 -5.83 10.91 18.65
N ARG A 42 -5.65 12.15 19.14
CA ARG A 42 -5.08 13.27 18.36
C ARG A 42 -3.57 13.11 18.13
N GLN A 43 -2.86 12.55 19.11
CA GLN A 43 -1.46 12.18 18.96
C GLN A 43 -1.32 10.98 18.03
N SER A 44 -2.20 9.97 18.10
CA SER A 44 -2.25 8.84 17.16
C SER A 44 -2.51 9.29 15.71
N SER A 45 -3.41 10.25 15.46
CA SER A 45 -3.62 10.76 14.09
C SER A 45 -2.46 11.57 13.51
N THR A 46 -1.49 11.98 14.35
CA THR A 46 -0.32 12.76 13.94
C THR A 46 0.97 11.91 13.99
N LEU A 47 0.97 10.80 14.75
CA LEU A 47 2.08 9.86 14.91
C LEU A 47 2.03 8.67 13.94
N ASP A 48 0.88 8.36 13.34
CA ASP A 48 0.79 7.33 12.29
C ASP A 48 1.46 7.75 10.96
N ARG A 49 2.03 8.97 10.89
CA ARG A 49 2.80 9.47 9.75
C ARG A 49 4.30 9.15 9.79
N VAL A 50 4.83 8.56 10.85
CA VAL A 50 6.23 8.09 10.87
C VAL A 50 6.36 6.85 11.74
N ALA A 51 6.15 5.67 11.15
CA ALA A 51 6.80 4.44 11.61
C ALA A 51 7.69 3.89 10.49
N VAL A 52 8.62 4.75 10.07
CA VAL A 52 9.84 4.34 9.37
C VAL A 52 10.77 3.79 10.44
N GLN A 53 10.91 2.47 10.50
CA GLN A 53 12.08 1.87 11.14
C GLN A 53 12.81 1.04 10.08
N GLY A 54 14.06 1.46 9.81
CA GLY A 54 15.03 0.78 8.96
C GLY A 54 15.36 1.47 7.63
N GLY A 55 16.08 2.61 7.66
CA GLY A 55 16.62 3.30 6.48
C GLY A 55 16.55 4.82 6.61
N HIS A 56 17.61 5.54 6.21
CA HIS A 56 17.85 6.96 6.55
C HIS A 56 16.74 7.97 6.15
N HIS A 57 15.72 7.58 5.35
CA HIS A 57 14.64 8.49 4.90
C HIS A 57 13.25 7.85 4.70
N GLY A 58 12.98 6.67 5.25
CA GLY A 58 11.70 5.98 4.99
C GLY A 58 11.66 5.15 3.72
N MET A 59 12.83 4.86 3.17
CA MET A 59 13.06 3.94 2.06
C MET A 59 13.63 2.62 2.58
N VAL A 60 13.32 1.53 1.89
CA VAL A 60 13.99 0.23 2.00
C VAL A 60 15.02 0.17 0.88
N ASP A 61 16.25 0.59 1.19
CA ASP A 61 17.32 0.86 0.21
C ASP A 61 18.61 0.06 0.45
N THR A 62 18.59 -0.88 1.40
CA THR A 62 19.68 -1.82 1.66
C THR A 62 19.16 -3.26 1.65
N THR A 63 20.03 -4.22 1.33
CA THR A 63 19.69 -5.65 1.39
C THR A 63 19.30 -6.10 2.80
N ALA A 64 19.93 -5.54 3.85
CA ALA A 64 19.52 -5.79 5.24
C ALA A 64 18.07 -5.33 5.50
N ALA A 65 17.68 -4.16 5.00
CA ALA A 65 16.31 -3.67 5.12
C ALA A 65 15.32 -4.52 4.28
N ILE A 66 15.71 -4.98 3.08
CA ILE A 66 14.90 -5.92 2.29
C ILE A 66 14.69 -7.23 3.05
N SER A 67 15.75 -7.79 3.64
CA SER A 67 15.70 -9.03 4.39
C SER A 67 14.71 -8.92 5.57
N SER A 68 14.80 -7.84 6.36
CA SER A 68 13.85 -7.56 7.46
C SER A 68 12.42 -7.39 6.95
N MET A 69 12.23 -6.60 5.89
CA MET A 69 10.90 -6.39 5.30
C MET A 69 10.31 -7.73 4.82
N VAL A 70 11.06 -8.57 4.12
CA VAL A 70 10.55 -9.85 3.60
C VAL A 70 10.11 -10.77 4.74
N ASP A 71 10.86 -10.83 5.84
CA ASP A 71 10.44 -11.59 7.02
C ASP A 71 9.15 -11.03 7.65
N GLU A 72 8.97 -9.70 7.68
CA GLU A 72 7.73 -9.05 8.15
C GLU A 72 6.53 -9.32 7.24
N LEU A 73 6.75 -9.44 5.92
CA LEU A 73 5.68 -9.69 4.94
C LEU A 73 5.26 -11.16 4.88
N TYR A 74 6.14 -12.09 5.24
CA TYR A 74 5.87 -13.51 5.16
C TYR A 74 4.89 -13.97 6.25
N GLY A 75 3.94 -14.85 5.89
CA GLY A 75 2.97 -15.39 6.85
C GLY A 75 1.86 -14.42 7.26
N LEU A 76 1.78 -13.23 6.67
CA LEU A 76 0.67 -12.31 6.89
C LEU A 76 -0.68 -12.93 6.47
N PRO A 77 -1.81 -12.52 7.10
CA PRO A 77 -3.13 -13.00 6.73
C PRO A 77 -3.44 -12.81 5.24
N THR A 78 -4.07 -13.81 4.63
CA THR A 78 -4.39 -13.81 3.21
C THR A 78 -5.83 -13.40 2.93
N THR A 79 -6.70 -13.42 3.95
CA THR A 79 -8.11 -13.01 3.85
C THR A 79 -8.51 -12.13 5.04
N PRO A 80 -8.88 -10.85 4.81
CA PRO A 80 -8.68 -10.13 3.55
C PRO A 80 -7.19 -10.01 3.18
N PRO A 81 -6.83 -9.67 1.91
CA PRO A 81 -5.44 -9.51 1.50
C PRO A 81 -4.69 -8.50 2.37
N SER A 82 -3.45 -8.83 2.72
CA SER A 82 -2.59 -7.94 3.52
C SER A 82 -1.75 -6.98 2.70
N LEU A 83 -1.41 -7.32 1.44
CA LEU A 83 -0.44 -6.58 0.63
C LEU A 83 -1.12 -5.75 -0.47
N TYR A 84 -0.87 -4.45 -0.47
CA TYR A 84 -1.37 -3.50 -1.47
C TYR A 84 -0.17 -2.82 -2.11
N ILE A 85 -0.04 -2.95 -3.43
CA ILE A 85 1.20 -2.69 -4.14
C ILE A 85 0.93 -1.76 -5.31
N ASP A 86 1.89 -0.88 -5.54
CA ASP A 86 1.97 -0.03 -6.72
C ASP A 86 3.47 0.15 -7.09
N LEU A 87 3.74 0.64 -8.29
CA LEU A 87 5.09 0.94 -8.74
C LEU A 87 5.18 2.33 -9.38
N GLU A 88 6.34 2.96 -9.24
CA GLU A 88 6.66 4.20 -9.95
C GLU A 88 8.01 4.13 -10.63
N GLY A 89 8.15 4.85 -11.75
CA GLY A 89 9.41 4.95 -12.48
C GLY A 89 9.33 5.75 -13.76
N VAL A 90 10.46 5.87 -14.46
CA VAL A 90 10.55 6.63 -15.71
C VAL A 90 9.83 5.89 -16.81
N LYS A 91 8.67 6.40 -17.26
CA LYS A 91 7.84 5.75 -18.28
C LYS A 91 7.57 4.27 -17.97
N LEU A 92 7.20 3.97 -16.72
CA LEU A 92 6.99 2.62 -16.16
C LEU A 92 6.43 1.60 -17.18
N SER A 93 7.29 0.73 -17.68
CA SER A 93 7.00 -0.31 -18.68
C SER A 93 8.29 -1.08 -18.97
N ARG A 94 8.23 -2.08 -19.84
CA ARG A 94 9.40 -2.77 -20.43
C ARG A 94 10.40 -1.84 -21.13
N ARG A 95 9.95 -0.66 -21.58
CA ARG A 95 10.81 0.34 -22.25
C ARG A 95 11.24 1.49 -21.34
N GLY A 96 10.74 1.50 -20.11
CA GLY A 96 11.07 2.48 -19.09
C GLY A 96 11.87 1.84 -17.96
N THR A 97 11.67 2.34 -16.74
CA THR A 97 12.31 1.81 -15.54
C THR A 97 11.29 1.55 -14.43
N VAL A 98 11.66 0.69 -13.49
CA VAL A 98 11.05 0.64 -12.15
C VAL A 98 12.02 1.35 -11.21
N SER A 99 11.53 2.37 -10.50
CA SER A 99 12.36 3.18 -9.61
C SER A 99 11.99 2.96 -8.14
N ILE A 100 10.70 2.77 -7.86
CA ILE A 100 10.15 2.57 -6.53
C ILE A 100 9.06 1.49 -6.61
N LEU A 101 9.03 0.59 -5.64
CA LEU A 101 7.89 -0.31 -5.41
C LEU A 101 7.30 0.02 -4.04
N GLN A 102 6.01 0.31 -4.01
CA GLN A 102 5.30 0.63 -2.77
C GLN A 102 4.57 -0.61 -2.24
N ILE A 103 4.63 -0.85 -0.93
CA ILE A 103 3.88 -1.92 -0.27
C ILE A 103 3.19 -1.33 0.95
N HIS A 104 1.86 -1.28 0.95
CA HIS A 104 1.08 -1.01 2.14
C HIS A 104 0.60 -2.32 2.77
N VAL A 105 0.88 -2.49 4.06
CA VAL A 105 0.49 -3.65 4.86
C VAL A 105 -0.74 -3.31 5.68
N ARG A 106 -1.87 -3.88 5.29
CA ARG A 106 -3.17 -3.60 5.91
C ARG A 106 -3.20 -3.88 7.41
N THR A 107 -2.57 -4.96 7.86
CA THR A 107 -2.65 -5.41 9.26
C THR A 107 -1.92 -4.50 10.23
N THR A 108 -0.88 -3.80 9.77
CA THR A 108 -0.07 -2.89 10.58
C THR A 108 -0.28 -1.42 10.24
N GLY A 109 -0.86 -1.12 9.09
CA GLY A 109 -0.95 0.23 8.53
C GLY A 109 0.39 0.77 8.00
N LYS A 110 1.46 -0.02 8.04
CA LYS A 110 2.81 0.38 7.62
C LYS A 110 2.92 0.36 6.09
N SER A 111 3.57 1.38 5.54
CA SER A 111 3.94 1.43 4.12
C SER A 111 5.46 1.37 3.95
N TYR A 112 5.92 0.52 3.05
CA TYR A 112 7.32 0.41 2.63
C TYR A 112 7.48 1.03 1.24
N LEU A 113 8.57 1.74 1.03
CA LEU A 113 9.00 2.24 -0.27
C LEU A 113 10.33 1.58 -0.62
N VAL A 114 10.28 0.57 -1.47
CA VAL A 114 11.46 -0.19 -1.89
C VAL A 114 12.21 0.59 -2.96
N ASP A 115 13.49 0.88 -2.71
CA ASP A 115 14.35 1.57 -3.65
C ASP A 115 14.88 0.63 -4.74
N VAL A 116 14.00 0.30 -5.70
CA VAL A 116 14.35 -0.57 -6.82
C VAL A 116 15.43 0.04 -7.71
N LYS A 117 15.50 1.37 -7.81
CA LYS A 117 16.54 2.07 -8.57
C LYS A 117 17.94 1.73 -8.05
N THR A 118 18.13 1.83 -6.73
CA THR A 118 19.41 1.57 -6.06
C THR A 118 19.69 0.08 -5.95
N LEU A 119 18.71 -0.71 -5.53
CA LEU A 119 18.89 -2.13 -5.23
C LEU A 119 18.82 -3.05 -6.45
N GLN A 120 18.22 -2.61 -7.55
CA GLN A 120 18.11 -3.41 -8.79
C GLN A 120 17.55 -4.82 -8.50
N ASN A 121 18.23 -5.87 -8.94
CA ASN A 121 17.85 -7.26 -8.71
C ASN A 121 17.81 -7.62 -7.21
N ASP A 122 18.65 -7.00 -6.38
CA ASP A 122 18.75 -7.32 -4.95
C ASP A 122 17.47 -6.93 -4.19
N ALA A 123 16.67 -5.99 -4.71
CA ALA A 123 15.35 -5.68 -4.17
C ALA A 123 14.41 -6.91 -4.17
N PHE A 124 14.63 -7.83 -5.12
CA PHE A 124 13.75 -8.96 -5.38
C PHE A 124 14.37 -10.31 -5.05
N SER A 125 15.70 -10.41 -5.09
CA SER A 125 16.46 -11.66 -4.86
C SER A 125 16.98 -11.81 -3.43
N THR A 126 17.07 -10.73 -2.65
CA THR A 126 17.56 -10.80 -1.26
C THR A 126 16.60 -11.63 -0.39
N PRO A 127 17.09 -12.67 0.29
CA PRO A 127 16.26 -13.50 1.14
C PRO A 127 16.01 -12.85 2.51
N GLY A 128 14.84 -13.13 3.09
CA GLY A 128 14.58 -12.93 4.51
C GLY A 128 15.53 -13.76 5.38
N ALA A 129 15.92 -13.22 6.52
CA ALA A 129 16.86 -13.84 7.44
C ALA A 129 16.26 -15.11 8.05
N CYS A 130 14.99 -15.03 8.46
CA CYS A 130 14.25 -16.12 9.10
C CYS A 130 13.55 -17.02 8.09
N THR A 131 12.93 -16.43 7.08
CA THR A 131 12.01 -17.16 6.17
C THR A 131 12.72 -17.79 4.97
N ARG A 132 13.91 -17.28 4.62
CA ARG A 132 14.65 -17.60 3.38
C ARG A 132 13.86 -17.32 2.09
N SER A 133 12.64 -16.79 2.19
CA SER A 133 11.83 -16.34 1.06
C SER A 133 12.39 -15.02 0.52
N THR A 134 12.02 -14.65 -0.69
CA THR A 134 12.38 -13.36 -1.30
C THR A 134 11.13 -12.55 -1.64
N LEU A 135 11.29 -11.26 -1.94
CA LEU A 135 10.16 -10.45 -2.44
C LEU A 135 9.63 -11.00 -3.78
N LYS A 136 10.52 -11.50 -4.66
CA LYS A 136 10.11 -12.22 -5.88
C LYS A 136 9.20 -13.41 -5.56
N ALA A 137 9.58 -14.27 -4.61
CA ALA A 137 8.77 -15.43 -4.24
C ALA A 137 7.39 -15.04 -3.69
N ILE A 138 7.30 -13.93 -2.94
CA ILE A 138 6.02 -13.38 -2.45
C ILE A 138 5.14 -12.90 -3.61
N LEU A 139 5.73 -12.15 -4.55
CA LEU A 139 5.04 -11.60 -5.72
C LEU A 139 4.54 -12.71 -6.69
N GLU A 140 5.31 -13.79 -6.84
CA GLU A 140 5.00 -14.94 -7.69
C GLU A 140 4.13 -16.01 -7.00
N SER A 141 3.84 -15.86 -5.71
CA SER A 141 3.00 -16.81 -4.98
C SER A 141 1.52 -16.61 -5.27
N ILE A 142 0.82 -17.69 -5.64
CA ILE A 142 -0.65 -17.69 -5.74
C ILE A 142 -1.35 -17.72 -4.37
N SER A 143 -0.68 -18.24 -3.33
CA SER A 143 -1.26 -18.41 -1.99
C SER A 143 -1.17 -17.14 -1.13
N ILE A 144 -0.36 -16.16 -1.53
CA ILE A 144 -0.27 -14.86 -0.88
C ILE A 144 -1.01 -13.87 -1.78
N PRO A 145 -2.21 -13.38 -1.45
CA PRO A 145 -2.89 -12.41 -2.30
C PRO A 145 -2.23 -11.03 -2.21
N LYS A 146 -2.15 -10.33 -3.34
CA LYS A 146 -1.73 -8.93 -3.38
C LYS A 146 -2.65 -8.12 -4.27
N VAL A 147 -2.81 -6.87 -3.92
CA VAL A 147 -3.81 -5.98 -4.51
C VAL A 147 -3.09 -4.88 -5.26
N PHE A 148 -3.41 -4.73 -6.55
CA PHE A 148 -2.92 -3.64 -7.40
C PHE A 148 -4.12 -2.83 -7.90
N PHE A 149 -3.90 -1.56 -8.21
CA PHE A 149 -4.86 -0.77 -8.98
C PHE A 149 -4.39 -0.73 -10.44
N ASP A 150 -5.02 -1.53 -11.32
CA ASP A 150 -4.61 -1.65 -12.73
C ASP A 150 -3.19 -2.23 -12.95
N VAL A 151 -3.06 -3.55 -12.76
CA VAL A 151 -1.76 -4.24 -12.71
C VAL A 151 -0.97 -4.27 -14.03
N ARG A 152 -1.53 -3.80 -15.14
CA ARG A 152 -0.98 -4.06 -16.48
C ARG A 152 0.43 -3.52 -16.68
N ARG A 153 0.69 -2.26 -16.30
CA ARG A 153 2.02 -1.65 -16.47
C ARG A 153 3.02 -2.16 -15.43
N ASP A 154 2.54 -2.42 -14.21
CA ASP A 154 3.37 -3.00 -13.14
C ASP A 154 3.86 -4.40 -13.52
N SER A 155 2.94 -5.25 -13.98
CA SER A 155 3.23 -6.60 -14.45
C SER A 155 4.19 -6.59 -15.64
N ASP A 156 3.97 -5.71 -16.63
CA ASP A 156 4.87 -5.53 -17.77
C ASP A 156 6.30 -5.18 -17.34
N ALA A 157 6.43 -4.19 -16.46
CA ALA A 157 7.73 -3.71 -15.98
C ALA A 157 8.43 -4.76 -15.11
N LEU A 158 7.72 -5.37 -14.14
CA LEU A 158 8.26 -6.40 -13.26
C LEU A 158 8.72 -7.64 -14.04
N TYR A 159 7.94 -8.08 -15.02
CA TYR A 159 8.30 -9.24 -15.83
C TYR A 159 9.47 -8.94 -16.76
N SER A 160 9.42 -7.82 -17.48
CA SER A 160 10.43 -7.52 -18.51
C SER A 160 11.80 -7.17 -17.93
N HIS A 161 11.85 -6.50 -16.78
CA HIS A 161 13.11 -6.08 -16.16
C HIS A 161 13.67 -7.12 -15.17
N TYR A 162 12.81 -7.84 -14.45
CA TYR A 162 13.21 -8.69 -13.32
C TYR A 162 12.70 -10.15 -13.43
N GLY A 163 12.07 -10.51 -14.55
CA GLY A 163 11.53 -11.85 -14.80
C GLY A 163 10.46 -12.27 -13.80
N ILE A 164 9.76 -11.31 -13.16
CA ILE A 164 8.78 -11.59 -12.11
C ILE A 164 7.41 -11.91 -12.72
N ALA A 165 7.00 -13.17 -12.59
CA ALA A 165 5.71 -13.66 -13.06
C ALA A 165 4.63 -13.49 -11.97
N LEU A 166 4.00 -12.31 -11.91
CA LEU A 166 2.98 -11.99 -10.90
C LEU A 166 1.84 -13.02 -10.83
N ARG A 167 1.52 -13.46 -9.60
CA ARG A 167 0.39 -14.37 -9.32
C ARG A 167 -0.36 -13.95 -8.06
N GLY A 168 -1.60 -14.42 -7.91
CA GLY A 168 -2.44 -14.12 -6.75
C GLY A 168 -2.92 -12.66 -6.69
N VAL A 169 -3.01 -11.98 -7.83
CA VAL A 169 -3.38 -10.56 -7.89
C VAL A 169 -4.89 -10.36 -7.78
N HIS A 170 -5.31 -9.38 -7.00
CA HIS A 170 -6.62 -8.74 -7.08
C HIS A 170 -6.46 -7.36 -7.74
N ASP A 171 -7.07 -7.15 -8.90
CA ASP A 171 -7.03 -5.88 -9.61
C ASP A 171 -8.23 -5.00 -9.20
N LEU A 172 -7.97 -3.93 -8.44
CA LEU A 172 -9.02 -3.06 -7.90
C LEU A 172 -9.78 -2.30 -8.96
N GLN A 173 -9.17 -2.00 -10.10
CA GLN A 173 -9.86 -1.32 -11.19
C GLN A 173 -10.89 -2.26 -11.83
N LEU A 174 -10.57 -3.55 -11.96
CA LEU A 174 -11.56 -4.54 -12.39
C LEU A 174 -12.64 -4.78 -11.34
N MET A 175 -12.27 -4.78 -10.05
CA MET A 175 -13.26 -4.90 -8.97
C MET A 175 -14.23 -3.71 -8.93
N GLU A 176 -13.73 -2.51 -9.22
CA GLU A 176 -14.56 -1.30 -9.35
C GLU A 176 -15.59 -1.49 -10.46
N ILE A 177 -15.14 -1.85 -11.68
CA ILE A 177 -16.02 -2.02 -12.83
C ILE A 177 -17.10 -3.08 -12.55
N ALA A 178 -16.71 -4.21 -11.95
CA ALA A 178 -17.62 -5.31 -11.64
C ALA A 178 -18.69 -4.95 -10.58
N THR A 179 -18.46 -3.92 -9.78
CA THR A 179 -19.35 -3.53 -8.66
C THR A 179 -20.05 -2.19 -8.86
N ARG A 180 -19.72 -1.49 -9.95
CA ARG A 180 -20.39 -0.25 -10.36
C ARG A 180 -21.76 -0.55 -10.93
N ARG A 181 -22.72 0.35 -10.65
CA ARG A 181 -24.08 0.28 -11.22
C ARG A 181 -24.12 1.16 -12.47
N GLY A 182 -24.62 0.61 -13.58
CA GLY A 182 -24.89 1.36 -14.81
C GLY A 182 -24.06 0.89 -16.02
N PRO A 183 -24.42 1.32 -17.24
CA PRO A 183 -23.89 0.80 -18.51
C PRO A 183 -22.54 1.41 -18.93
N GLU A 184 -21.86 2.14 -18.06
CA GLU A 184 -20.70 2.95 -18.43
C GLU A 184 -19.45 2.08 -18.67
N ARG A 185 -19.00 2.02 -19.93
CA ARG A 185 -17.79 1.30 -20.38
C ARG A 185 -16.46 1.99 -20.03
N VAL A 186 -16.51 3.09 -19.30
CA VAL A 186 -15.34 3.94 -18.99
C VAL A 186 -14.66 3.44 -17.72
N ILE A 187 -13.34 3.34 -17.78
CA ILE A 187 -12.50 3.02 -16.63
C ILE A 187 -12.30 4.25 -15.74
N TYR A 188 -12.45 4.09 -14.42
CA TYR A 188 -12.10 5.15 -13.47
C TYR A 188 -10.63 5.04 -13.06
N GLY A 189 -9.92 6.17 -13.06
CA GLY A 189 -8.60 6.25 -12.45
C GLY A 189 -8.68 6.25 -10.91
N LEU A 190 -7.57 5.93 -10.25
CA LEU A 190 -7.50 5.79 -8.79
C LEU A 190 -8.05 7.04 -8.06
N LYS A 191 -7.70 8.25 -8.52
CA LYS A 191 -8.20 9.50 -7.94
C LYS A 191 -9.72 9.51 -7.88
N ARG A 192 -10.39 9.24 -9.00
CA ARG A 192 -11.85 9.23 -9.11
C ARG A 192 -12.48 8.16 -8.21
N CYS A 193 -11.88 6.97 -8.14
CA CYS A 193 -12.32 5.90 -7.26
C CYS A 193 -12.31 6.32 -5.79
N ILE A 194 -11.21 6.91 -5.33
CA ILE A 194 -11.08 7.40 -3.95
C ILE A 194 -12.13 8.48 -3.68
N GLU A 195 -12.23 9.48 -4.55
CA GLU A 195 -13.13 10.62 -4.36
C GLU A 195 -14.62 10.26 -4.37
N SER A 196 -14.98 9.23 -5.13
CA SER A 196 -16.37 8.84 -5.39
C SER A 196 -16.84 7.71 -4.47
N HIS A 197 -15.96 6.80 -4.06
CA HIS A 197 -16.35 5.56 -3.37
C HIS A 197 -15.91 5.51 -1.91
N LEU A 198 -14.97 6.35 -1.48
CA LEU A 198 -14.58 6.43 -0.07
C LEU A 198 -15.31 7.58 0.64
N ARG A 199 -15.85 7.28 1.82
CA ARG A 199 -16.36 8.29 2.75
C ARG A 199 -15.17 8.91 3.48
N MET A 200 -14.81 10.14 3.08
CA MET A 200 -13.76 10.94 3.71
C MET A 200 -14.38 12.23 4.25
N LYS A 201 -13.82 12.77 5.34
CA LYS A 201 -14.23 14.11 5.80
C LYS A 201 -13.80 15.15 4.74
N PRO A 202 -14.53 16.27 4.55
CA PRO A 202 -14.15 17.28 3.55
C PRO A 202 -12.71 17.79 3.70
N ALA A 203 -12.25 18.00 4.94
CA ALA A 203 -10.88 18.42 5.22
C ALA A 203 -9.83 17.34 4.87
N GLU A 204 -10.12 16.06 5.15
CA GLU A 204 -9.26 14.92 4.80
C GLU A 204 -9.14 14.80 3.28
N LYS A 205 -10.28 14.88 2.57
CA LYS A 205 -10.33 14.84 1.10
C LYS A 205 -9.54 15.99 0.48
N SER A 206 -9.74 17.21 0.98
CA SER A 206 -9.02 18.41 0.50
C SER A 206 -7.50 18.29 0.70
N ALA A 207 -7.06 17.85 1.89
CA ALA A 207 -5.65 17.65 2.19
C ALA A 207 -5.01 16.57 1.30
N TRP A 208 -5.71 15.44 1.10
CA TRP A 208 -5.27 14.37 0.21
C TRP A 208 -5.18 14.82 -1.25
N THR A 209 -6.23 15.48 -1.77
CA THR A 209 -6.24 15.98 -3.16
C THR A 209 -5.09 16.97 -3.40
N LYS A 210 -4.86 17.89 -2.45
CA LYS A 210 -3.75 18.84 -2.53
C LYS A 210 -2.39 18.14 -2.54
N ALA A 211 -2.13 17.23 -1.61
CA ALA A 211 -0.87 16.49 -1.55
C ALA A 211 -0.64 15.68 -2.83
N LYS A 212 -1.68 15.04 -3.35
CA LYS A 212 -1.62 14.27 -4.60
C LYS A 212 -1.32 15.17 -5.80
N GLU A 213 -1.93 16.35 -5.89
CA GLU A 213 -1.68 17.30 -6.98
C GLU A 213 -0.28 17.89 -6.94
N GLU A 214 0.25 18.20 -5.76
CA GLU A 214 1.64 18.62 -5.58
C GLU A 214 2.61 17.53 -6.04
N GLY A 215 2.39 16.26 -5.67
CA GLY A 215 3.19 15.14 -6.15
C GLY A 215 3.16 14.99 -7.67
N ILE A 216 1.96 15.02 -8.26
CA ILE A 216 1.77 14.90 -9.72
C ILE A 216 2.50 16.03 -10.46
N SER A 217 2.45 17.26 -9.95
CA SER A 217 3.13 18.40 -10.60
C SER A 217 4.64 18.21 -10.75
N LEU A 218 5.27 17.39 -9.90
CA LEU A 218 6.71 17.15 -9.93
C LEU A 218 7.12 16.13 -10.99
N PHE A 219 6.25 15.17 -11.35
CA PHE A 219 6.60 14.12 -12.31
C PHE A 219 5.87 14.21 -13.66
N ASP A 220 4.71 14.88 -13.72
CA ASP A 220 3.91 14.99 -14.95
C ASP A 220 4.50 16.06 -15.90
N PRO A 221 5.01 15.68 -17.09
CA PRO A 221 5.55 16.64 -18.06
C PRO A 221 4.52 17.69 -18.51
N GLY A 222 3.23 17.35 -18.54
CA GLY A 222 2.16 18.29 -18.86
C GLY A 222 1.98 19.41 -17.82
N LYS A 223 2.59 19.25 -16.63
CA LYS A 223 2.58 20.23 -15.54
C LYS A 223 3.96 20.83 -15.26
N GLY A 224 4.93 20.62 -16.16
CA GLY A 224 6.32 21.07 -15.98
C GLY A 224 7.19 20.15 -15.13
N GLY A 225 6.67 18.98 -14.75
CA GLY A 225 7.40 17.94 -14.03
C GLY A 225 8.23 17.04 -14.96
N SER A 226 8.90 16.06 -14.36
CA SER A 226 9.64 15.03 -15.10
C SER A 226 9.63 13.72 -14.34
N TYR A 227 9.36 12.60 -15.05
CA TYR A 227 9.36 11.27 -14.43
C TYR A 227 10.69 10.91 -13.76
N GLU A 228 11.76 11.60 -14.15
CA GLU A 228 13.12 11.45 -13.66
C GLU A 228 13.22 11.84 -12.18
N VAL A 229 12.24 12.58 -11.64
CA VAL A 229 12.11 12.83 -10.21
C VAL A 229 12.04 11.54 -9.40
N PHE A 230 11.48 10.44 -9.94
CA PHE A 230 11.45 9.13 -9.28
C PHE A 230 12.83 8.49 -9.13
N ASN A 231 13.81 8.94 -9.91
CA ASN A 231 15.21 8.48 -9.83
C ASN A 231 16.09 9.35 -8.92
N GLN A 232 15.60 10.49 -8.42
CA GLN A 232 16.38 11.36 -7.54
C GLN A 232 16.63 10.71 -6.18
N ARG A 233 17.85 10.85 -5.66
CA ARG A 233 18.25 10.35 -4.33
C ARG A 233 18.99 11.45 -3.55
N PRO A 234 18.62 11.75 -2.29
CA PRO A 234 17.46 11.20 -1.57
C PRO A 234 16.13 11.51 -2.29
N LEU A 235 15.15 10.63 -2.16
CA LEU A 235 13.86 10.80 -2.84
C LEU A 235 13.16 12.05 -2.30
N PRO A 236 12.70 12.99 -3.15
CA PRO A 236 12.02 14.19 -2.67
C PRO A 236 10.82 13.86 -1.79
N GLU A 237 10.67 14.57 -0.66
CA GLU A 237 9.65 14.27 0.34
C GLU A 237 8.23 14.25 -0.24
N LYS A 238 7.92 15.18 -1.15
CA LYS A 238 6.61 15.23 -1.82
C LYS A 238 6.34 14.00 -2.69
N ILE A 239 7.37 13.45 -3.35
CA ILE A 239 7.25 12.21 -4.11
C ILE A 239 7.08 11.02 -3.17
N ARG A 240 7.82 10.99 -2.06
CA ARG A 240 7.69 9.97 -1.02
C ARG A 240 6.26 9.91 -0.47
N LEU A 241 5.68 11.07 -0.13
CA LEU A 241 4.30 11.19 0.34
C LEU A 241 3.29 10.75 -0.72
N TYR A 242 3.47 11.19 -1.98
CA TYR A 242 2.64 10.75 -3.09
C TYR A 242 2.63 9.22 -3.22
N CYS A 243 3.81 8.57 -3.22
CA CYS A 243 3.93 7.11 -3.31
C CYS A 243 3.21 6.38 -2.16
N ILE A 244 3.29 6.90 -0.93
CA ILE A 244 2.59 6.31 0.22
C ILE A 244 1.06 6.42 0.05
N GLU A 245 0.57 7.58 -0.36
CA GLU A 245 -0.86 7.85 -0.47
C GLU A 245 -1.53 7.04 -1.61
N ASP A 246 -0.77 6.67 -2.66
CA ASP A 246 -1.30 5.87 -3.78
C ASP A 246 -1.64 4.41 -3.38
N VAL A 247 -0.96 3.86 -2.38
CA VAL A 247 -1.29 2.54 -1.81
C VAL A 247 -2.14 2.60 -0.53
N HIS A 248 -2.12 3.71 0.21
CA HIS A 248 -2.73 3.85 1.54
C HIS A 248 -4.26 3.60 1.54
N TYR A 249 -4.98 4.05 0.52
CA TYR A 249 -6.45 3.92 0.45
C TYR A 249 -6.93 2.62 -0.21
N LEU A 250 -6.02 1.84 -0.79
CA LEU A 250 -6.39 0.61 -1.52
C LEU A 250 -7.11 -0.43 -0.64
N PRO A 251 -6.76 -0.65 0.64
CA PRO A 251 -7.53 -1.54 1.52
C PRO A 251 -9.00 -1.11 1.69
N ARG A 252 -9.26 0.19 1.81
CA ARG A 252 -10.62 0.74 1.97
C ARG A 252 -11.43 0.58 0.69
N LEU A 253 -10.80 0.76 -0.48
CA LEU A 253 -11.42 0.48 -1.77
C LEU A 253 -11.72 -1.01 -1.93
N TRP A 254 -10.76 -1.87 -1.56
CA TRP A 254 -10.93 -3.31 -1.59
C TRP A 254 -12.14 -3.75 -0.76
N ASP A 255 -12.24 -3.31 0.50
CA ASP A 255 -13.40 -3.62 1.36
C ASP A 255 -14.72 -3.13 0.77
N THR A 256 -14.70 -1.98 0.09
CA THR A 256 -15.89 -1.37 -0.53
C THR A 256 -16.39 -2.18 -1.72
N TYR A 257 -15.48 -2.68 -2.56
CA TYR A 257 -15.83 -3.48 -3.73
C TYR A 257 -16.11 -4.93 -3.35
N ASP A 258 -15.29 -5.52 -2.48
CA ASP A 258 -15.42 -6.90 -2.03
C ASP A 258 -16.81 -7.19 -1.43
N ARG A 259 -17.33 -6.26 -0.61
CA ARG A 259 -18.67 -6.35 0.00
C ARG A 259 -19.81 -6.41 -1.03
N LYS A 260 -19.61 -5.85 -2.22
CA LYS A 260 -20.62 -5.82 -3.30
C LYS A 260 -20.45 -6.98 -4.28
N MET A 261 -19.33 -7.70 -4.21
CA MET A 261 -18.91 -8.66 -5.22
C MET A 261 -19.63 -10.00 -5.05
N THR A 262 -20.41 -10.41 -6.06
CA THR A 262 -21.02 -11.75 -6.10
C THR A 262 -19.97 -12.81 -6.48
N PRO A 263 -20.18 -14.10 -6.17
CA PRO A 263 -19.26 -15.17 -6.57
C PRO A 263 -18.99 -15.22 -8.08
N ALA A 264 -20.02 -15.01 -8.91
CA ALA A 264 -19.87 -14.96 -10.36
C ALA A 264 -18.96 -13.82 -10.82
N TRP A 265 -19.12 -12.63 -10.23
CA TRP A 265 -18.24 -11.49 -10.52
C TRP A 265 -16.82 -11.70 -10.00
N ARG A 266 -16.62 -12.35 -8.84
CA ARG A 266 -15.29 -12.73 -8.34
C ARG A 266 -14.54 -13.59 -9.36
N THR A 267 -15.20 -14.61 -9.91
CA THR A 267 -14.61 -15.47 -10.95
C THR A 267 -14.30 -14.69 -12.22
N LYS A 268 -15.21 -13.82 -12.68
CA LYS A 268 -14.94 -12.96 -13.85
C LYS A 268 -13.74 -12.04 -13.63
N VAL A 269 -13.67 -11.37 -12.48
CA VAL A 269 -12.55 -10.51 -12.10
C VAL A 269 -11.25 -11.27 -12.06
N LEU A 270 -11.21 -12.42 -11.39
CA LEU A 270 -10.01 -13.24 -11.35
C LEU A 270 -9.51 -13.64 -12.75
N ASN A 271 -10.42 -14.04 -13.64
CA ASN A 271 -10.07 -14.41 -15.01
C ASN A 271 -9.58 -13.21 -15.83
N ALA A 272 -10.22 -12.05 -15.71
CA ALA A 272 -9.77 -10.84 -16.39
C ALA A 272 -8.43 -10.32 -15.83
N THR A 273 -8.18 -10.44 -14.52
CA THR A 273 -6.88 -10.12 -13.93
C THR A 273 -5.79 -11.03 -14.48
N LYS A 274 -6.04 -12.35 -14.57
CA LYS A 274 -5.10 -13.29 -15.21
C LYS A 274 -4.83 -12.91 -16.66
N ALA A 275 -5.87 -12.58 -17.43
CA ALA A 275 -5.72 -12.14 -18.81
C ALA A 275 -4.87 -10.85 -18.91
N ARG A 276 -5.10 -9.85 -18.06
CA ARG A 276 -4.28 -8.62 -17.99
C ARG A 276 -2.80 -8.93 -17.73
N ILE A 277 -2.51 -9.83 -16.80
CA ILE A 277 -1.14 -10.25 -16.48
C ILE A 277 -0.51 -10.96 -17.69
N THR A 278 -1.17 -11.97 -18.25
CA THR A 278 -0.67 -12.70 -19.42
C THR A 278 -0.44 -11.77 -20.62
N GLU A 279 -1.38 -10.88 -20.92
CA GLU A 279 -1.25 -9.90 -22.00
C GLU A 279 -0.08 -8.95 -21.76
N SER A 280 0.04 -8.41 -20.54
CA SER A 280 1.13 -7.48 -20.18
C SER A 280 2.53 -8.09 -20.29
N GLN A 281 2.66 -9.41 -20.18
CA GLN A 281 3.93 -10.13 -20.25
C GLN A 281 4.25 -10.61 -21.68
N ALA A 282 3.30 -10.51 -22.61
CA ALA A 282 3.51 -10.93 -24.00
C ALA A 282 4.46 -9.98 -24.75
N PRO A 283 5.27 -10.45 -25.72
CA PRO A 283 6.21 -9.61 -26.47
C PRO A 283 5.57 -8.40 -27.19
N GLY A 284 4.30 -8.53 -27.61
CA GLY A 284 3.55 -7.49 -28.33
C GLY A 284 2.81 -6.48 -27.46
N PHE A 285 2.90 -6.56 -26.13
CA PHE A 285 2.18 -5.62 -25.25
C PHE A 285 2.59 -4.17 -25.50
N ASN A 286 1.58 -3.29 -25.60
CA ASN A 286 1.78 -1.86 -25.76
C ASN A 286 1.14 -1.10 -24.58
N PRO A 287 1.95 -0.57 -23.64
CA PRO A 287 1.45 0.07 -22.42
C PRO A 287 0.73 1.41 -22.66
N VAL A 288 0.81 1.97 -23.88
CA VAL A 288 0.13 3.22 -24.27
C VAL A 288 -0.99 3.00 -25.29
N ALA A 289 -1.40 1.74 -25.52
CA ALA A 289 -2.50 1.43 -26.43
C ALA A 289 -3.83 2.04 -25.93
N ARG A 290 -4.67 2.52 -26.87
CA ARG A 290 -6.01 3.05 -26.56
C ARG A 290 -6.90 2.04 -25.84
N THR A 291 -6.67 0.74 -26.05
CA THR A 291 -7.39 -0.35 -25.35
C THR A 291 -7.15 -0.34 -23.84
N MET A 292 -6.09 0.30 -23.35
CA MET A 292 -5.79 0.43 -21.92
C MET A 292 -6.88 1.19 -21.14
N SER A 293 -7.65 2.05 -21.81
CA SER A 293 -8.73 2.85 -21.20
C SER A 293 -10.13 2.22 -21.29
N LEU A 294 -10.24 1.00 -21.85
CA LEU A 294 -11.50 0.31 -22.05
C LEU A 294 -11.71 -0.82 -21.03
N ALA A 295 -12.93 -0.93 -20.51
CA ALA A 295 -13.33 -2.08 -19.70
C ALA A 295 -13.20 -3.40 -20.48
N PRO A 296 -13.05 -4.56 -19.80
CA PRO A 296 -13.05 -5.85 -20.47
C PRO A 296 -14.30 -6.03 -21.35
N ALA A 297 -14.13 -6.64 -22.52
CA ALA A 297 -15.24 -6.88 -23.42
C ALA A 297 -16.31 -7.76 -22.73
N ARG A 298 -17.59 -7.41 -22.93
CA ARG A 298 -18.76 -8.14 -22.42
C ARG A 298 -18.93 -8.10 -20.90
N TRP A 299 -18.43 -7.04 -20.26
CA TRP A 299 -18.71 -6.71 -18.85
C TRP A 299 -19.76 -5.61 -18.75
#